data_AF-A0A1F5DH06-F1
#
_entry.id   AF-A0A1F5DH06-F1
#
_cell.length_a   1.000
_cell.length_b   1.000
_cell.length_c   1.000
_cell.angle_alpha   90.00
_cell.angle_beta   90.00
_cell.angle_gamma   90.00
#
_symmetry.space_group_name_H-M   'P 1'
#
loop_
_entity.id
_entity.type
_entity.pdbx_description
1 polymer ?
#
loop_
_entity_poly.entity_id
_entity_poly.type
_entity_poly.pdbx_seq_one_letter_code
_entity_poly.pdbx_strand_id
1 'polypeptide(L)'
;MIFKACPGTKSLIGPARIIIRTCPSCSDEVEFFSDETEAKCEKCGHILQQEVSPSCITWCEYAEKCINDMKNRGMISSSKVEELVQMIPSIKKNHEQ
;
A
#
# COMPACT_ATOMS: atom_id res chain seq x y z
N MET A 1 -13.69 3.67 7.82
CA MET A 1 -13.21 2.32 8.16
C MET A 1 -12.13 2.45 9.22
N ILE A 2 -12.27 1.78 10.36
CA ILE A 2 -11.25 1.77 11.42
C ILE A 2 -10.24 0.67 11.08
N PHE A 3 -9.01 1.04 10.73
CA PHE A 3 -7.93 0.07 10.57
C PHE A 3 -7.49 -0.40 11.97
N LYS A 4 -7.77 -1.65 12.32
CA LYS A 4 -7.39 -2.22 13.64
C LYS A 4 -5.89 -2.45 13.82
N ALA A 5 -5.12 -2.42 12.73
CA ALA A 5 -3.68 -2.62 12.71
C ALA A 5 -3.11 -2.04 11.42
N CYS A 6 -1.79 -1.81 11.40
CA CYS A 6 -1.07 -1.40 10.20
C CYS A 6 -1.26 -2.44 9.08
N PRO A 7 -1.90 -2.10 7.93
CA PRO A 7 -2.04 -3.01 6.80
C PRO A 7 -0.70 -3.55 6.29
N GLY A 8 0.35 -2.72 6.32
CA GLY A 8 1.70 -3.13 5.91
C GLY A 8 2.31 -4.24 6.79
N THR A 9 1.95 -4.31 8.07
CA THR A 9 2.44 -5.35 8.98
C THR A 9 1.90 -6.73 8.63
N LYS A 10 0.72 -6.84 8.00
CA LYS A 10 0.08 -8.13 7.71
C LYS A 10 0.94 -9.04 6.83
N SER A 11 1.72 -8.48 5.90
CA SER A 11 2.63 -9.22 5.04
C SER A 11 3.90 -9.70 5.79
N LEU A 12 4.30 -8.98 6.86
CA LEU A 12 5.53 -9.27 7.60
C LEU A 12 5.37 -10.33 8.71
N ILE A 13 4.19 -10.40 9.33
CA ILE A 13 3.96 -11.26 10.52
C ILE A 13 3.07 -12.47 10.23
N GLY A 14 2.41 -12.49 9.07
CA GLY A 14 1.51 -13.57 8.68
C GLY A 14 2.20 -14.63 7.84
N PRO A 15 1.61 -15.84 7.71
CA PRO A 15 2.01 -16.74 6.65
C PRO A 15 1.77 -16.08 5.29
N ALA A 16 2.63 -16.40 4.31
CA ALA A 16 2.42 -16.01 2.93
C ALA A 16 1.01 -16.43 2.48
N ARG A 17 0.31 -15.52 1.81
CA ARG A 17 -1.08 -15.74 1.37
C ARG A 17 -1.12 -15.83 -0.14
N ILE A 18 -1.97 -16.72 -0.64
CA ILE A 18 -2.35 -16.78 -2.04
C ILE A 18 -3.54 -15.83 -2.23
N ILE A 19 -3.40 -14.91 -3.16
CA ILE A 19 -4.42 -13.94 -3.56
C ILE A 19 -4.88 -14.34 -4.97
N ILE A 20 -6.14 -14.73 -5.11
CA ILE A 20 -6.74 -15.11 -6.40
C ILE A 20 -7.29 -13.86 -7.07
N ARG A 21 -6.98 -13.67 -8.36
CA ARG A 21 -7.52 -12.58 -9.19
C ARG A 21 -7.97 -13.08 -10.54
N THR A 22 -9.03 -12.46 -11.05
CA THR A 22 -9.52 -12.73 -12.41
C THR A 22 -8.70 -11.95 -13.42
N CYS A 23 -8.17 -12.65 -14.43
CA CYS A 23 -7.45 -12.06 -15.53
C CYS A 23 -8.39 -11.17 -16.37
N PRO A 24 -8.09 -9.87 -16.55
CA PRO A 24 -8.94 -8.98 -17.34
C PRO A 24 -8.94 -9.32 -18.84
N SER A 25 -7.96 -10.09 -19.31
CA SER A 25 -7.83 -10.43 -20.74
C SER A 25 -8.54 -11.72 -21.15
N CYS A 26 -8.68 -12.71 -20.25
CA CYS A 26 -9.21 -14.03 -20.60
C CYS A 26 -10.12 -14.65 -19.53
N SER A 27 -10.40 -13.90 -18.46
CA SER A 27 -11.27 -14.27 -17.33
C SER A 27 -10.84 -15.49 -16.54
N ASP A 28 -9.58 -15.94 -16.68
CA ASP A 28 -9.02 -17.04 -15.89
C ASP A 28 -8.59 -16.58 -14.49
N GLU A 29 -8.46 -17.52 -13.56
CA GLU A 29 -7.95 -17.23 -12.22
C GLU A 29 -6.42 -17.22 -12.24
N VAL A 30 -5.83 -16.18 -11.63
CA VAL A 30 -4.39 -15.99 -11.50
C VAL A 30 -4.08 -15.90 -10.02
N GLU A 31 -3.15 -16.73 -9.59
CA GLU A 31 -2.63 -16.74 -8.22
C GLU A 31 -1.51 -15.70 -8.09
N PHE A 32 -1.55 -14.94 -6.99
CA PHE A 32 -0.48 -14.06 -6.55
C PHE A 32 -0.02 -14.49 -5.16
N PHE A 33 1.28 -14.58 -4.94
CA PHE A 33 1.81 -14.61 -3.58
C PHE A 33 1.76 -13.20 -2.98
N SER A 34 1.51 -13.11 -1.67
CA SER A 34 1.36 -11.83 -0.96
C SER A 34 2.56 -10.88 -1.05
N ASP A 35 3.74 -11.42 -1.36
CA ASP A 35 4.99 -10.70 -1.58
C ASP A 35 5.26 -10.35 -3.06
N GLU A 36 4.48 -10.90 -3.99
CA GLU A 36 4.61 -10.60 -5.42
C GLU A 36 3.90 -9.30 -5.79
N THR A 37 4.54 -8.51 -6.64
CA THR A 37 3.94 -7.31 -7.22
C THR A 37 3.23 -7.59 -8.54
N GLU A 38 3.63 -8.66 -9.23
CA GLU A 38 3.09 -9.06 -10.53
C GLU A 38 3.04 -10.57 -10.68
N ALA A 39 2.07 -11.06 -11.45
CA ALA A 39 1.92 -12.47 -11.79
C ALA A 39 1.52 -12.62 -13.26
N LYS A 40 2.01 -13.67 -13.91
CA LYS A 40 1.69 -13.99 -15.31
C LYS A 40 0.49 -14.95 -15.35
N CYS A 41 -0.52 -14.60 -16.15
CA CYS A 41 -1.63 -15.52 -16.42
C CYS A 41 -1.14 -16.73 -17.24
N GLU A 42 -1.34 -17.94 -16.72
CA GLU A 42 -0.90 -19.18 -17.38
C GLU A 42 -1.66 -19.47 -18.68
N LYS A 43 -2.89 -18.99 -18.81
CA LYS A 43 -3.74 -19.25 -19.99
C LYS A 43 -3.45 -18.35 -21.18
N CYS A 44 -3.27 -17.04 -20.97
CA CYS A 44 -3.13 -16.08 -22.07
C CYS A 44 -1.76 -15.37 -22.08
N GLY A 45 -0.95 -15.53 -21.03
CA GLY A 45 0.37 -14.91 -20.91
C GLY A 45 0.36 -13.42 -20.54
N HIS A 46 -0.81 -12.81 -20.27
CA HIS A 46 -0.90 -11.43 -19.80
C HIS A 46 -0.24 -11.28 -18.42
N ILE A 47 0.49 -10.19 -18.20
CA ILE A 47 1.11 -9.87 -16.90
C ILE A 47 0.15 -8.97 -16.13
N LEU A 48 -0.26 -9.41 -14.96
CA LEU A 48 -1.16 -8.69 -14.07
C LEU A 48 -0.35 -8.12 -12.91
N GLN A 49 -0.71 -6.92 -12.45
CA GLN A 49 -0.15 -6.33 -11.23
C GLN A 49 -1.08 -6.60 -10.06
N GLN A 50 -0.51 -6.86 -8.88
CA GLN A 50 -1.26 -6.99 -7.64
C GLN A 50 -1.89 -5.64 -7.25
N GLU A 51 -3.07 -5.66 -6.63
CA GLU A 51 -3.68 -4.43 -6.10
C GLU A 51 -2.77 -3.76 -5.07
N VAL A 52 -2.52 -2.47 -5.27
CA VAL A 52 -1.66 -1.68 -4.40
C VAL A 52 -2.31 -1.54 -3.02
N SER A 53 -1.67 -2.09 -1.98
CA SER A 53 -2.11 -1.87 -0.61
C SER A 53 -2.07 -0.38 -0.27
N PRO A 54 -3.03 0.15 0.52
CA PRO A 54 -3.04 1.56 0.87
C PRO A 54 -1.71 1.95 1.52
N SER A 55 -1.02 2.94 0.92
CA SER A 55 0.29 3.39 1.38
C SER A 55 0.20 3.99 2.78
N CYS A 56 1.27 3.90 3.59
CA CYS A 56 1.31 4.50 4.93
C CYS A 56 0.85 5.97 4.93
N ILE A 57 1.12 6.71 3.86
CA ILE A 57 0.76 8.12 3.71
C ILE A 57 -0.76 8.33 3.65
N THR A 58 -1.50 7.37 3.09
CA THR A 58 -2.95 7.49 2.86
C THR A 58 -3.81 7.00 4.02
N TRP A 59 -3.23 6.35 5.05
CA TRP A 59 -4.02 5.78 6.16
C TRP A 59 -3.41 5.95 7.55
N CYS A 60 -2.10 6.18 7.67
CA CYS A 60 -1.44 6.25 8.97
C CYS A 60 -1.57 7.64 9.59
N GLU A 61 -2.05 7.72 10.84
CA GLU A 61 -2.13 8.98 11.60
C GLU A 61 -0.75 9.65 11.80
N TYR A 62 0.32 8.84 11.84
CA TYR A 62 1.69 9.30 12.02
C TYR A 62 2.39 9.69 10.72
N ALA A 63 1.71 9.64 9.57
CA ALA A 63 2.32 9.90 8.26
C ALA A 63 3.05 11.25 8.20
N GLU A 64 2.40 12.32 8.69
CA GLU A 64 2.98 13.67 8.74
C GLU A 64 4.24 13.73 9.60
N LYS A 65 4.21 13.07 10.77
CA LYS A 65 5.36 12.98 11.68
C LYS A 65 6.54 12.28 11.01
N CYS A 66 6.29 11.17 10.31
CA CYS A 66 7.32 10.45 9.58
C CYS A 66 7.95 11.30 8.47
N ILE A 67 7.15 12.03 7.70
CA ILE A 67 7.66 12.91 6.64
C ILE A 67 8.56 14.01 7.24
N ASN A 68 8.13 14.64 8.33
CA ASN A 68 8.94 15.67 8.99
C ASN A 68 10.25 15.11 9.57
N ASP A 69 10.21 13.92 10.18
CA ASP A 69 11.43 13.26 10.68
C ASP A 69 12.41 12.93 9.54
N MET A 70 11.92 12.41 8.41
CA MET A 70 12.76 12.17 7.22
C MET A 70 13.37 13.46 6.68
N LYS A 71 12.62 14.57 6.66
CA LYS A 71 13.13 15.90 6.28
C LYS A 71 14.25 16.35 7.23
N ASN A 72 14.03 16.26 8.54
CA ASN A 72 15.00 16.69 9.55
C ASN A 72 16.29 15.88 9.51
N ARG A 73 16.19 14.59 9.14
CA ARG A 73 17.34 13.71 8.94
C ARG A 73 18.02 13.89 7.58
N GLY A 74 17.52 14.79 6.73
CA GLY A 74 18.06 15.01 5.38
C GLY A 74 17.89 13.83 4.43
N MET A 75 16.94 12.92 4.70
CA MET A 75 16.70 11.73 3.86
C MET A 75 15.87 12.05 2.61
N ILE A 76 15.12 13.15 2.64
CA ILE A 76 14.26 13.59 1.54
C ILE A 76 14.41 15.10 1.31
N SER A 77 14.26 15.54 0.06
CA SER A 77 14.31 16.96 -0.31
C SER A 77 13.04 17.70 0.12
N SER A 78 13.12 19.02 0.23
CA SER A 78 11.94 19.87 0.47
C SER A 78 10.86 19.69 -0.58
N SER A 79 11.23 19.53 -1.86
CA SER A 79 10.26 19.24 -2.94
C SER A 79 9.53 17.92 -2.71
N LYS A 80 10.24 16.89 -2.24
CA LYS A 80 9.64 15.59 -1.98
C LYS A 80 8.69 15.61 -0.77
N VAL A 81 9.02 16.41 0.24
CA VAL A 81 8.15 16.63 1.40
C VAL A 81 6.80 17.19 0.96
N GLU A 82 6.81 18.21 0.10
CA GLU A 82 5.59 18.85 -0.42
C GLU A 82 4.68 17.83 -1.10
N GLU A 83 5.23 17.00 -2.00
CA GLU A 83 4.49 15.93 -2.69
C GLU A 83 3.85 14.93 -1.72
N LEU A 84 4.60 14.48 -0.71
CA LEU A 84 4.12 13.46 0.23
C LEU A 84 3.05 14.02 1.16
N VAL A 85 3.16 15.29 1.57
CA VAL A 85 2.15 15.96 2.40
C VAL A 85 0.84 16.12 1.64
N GLN A 86 0.88 16.41 0.33
CA GLN A 86 -0.32 16.51 -0.50
C GLN A 86 -1.11 15.20 -0.60
N MET A 87 -0.46 14.06 -0.41
CA MET A 87 -1.10 12.73 -0.46
C MET A 87 -1.75 12.33 0.87
N ILE A 88 -1.58 13.08 1.97
CA ILE A 88 -2.20 12.78 3.26
C ILE A 88 -3.69 13.16 3.19
N PRO A 89 -4.62 12.19 3.28
CA PRO A 89 -6.04 12.51 3.34
C PRO A 89 -6.39 13.15 4.69
N SER A 90 -7.28 14.15 4.65
CA SER A 90 -7.82 14.85 5.83
C SER A 90 -8.73 13.95 6.68
N ILE A 91 -8.20 12.90 7.32
CA ILE A 91 -8.92 12.01 8.25
C ILE A 91 -8.74 12.48 9.71
N LYS A 92 -8.41 13.76 9.91
CA LYS A 92 -8.19 14.34 11.25
C LYS A 92 -9.40 15.15 11.72
N LYS A 93 -10.51 14.50 12.11
CA LYS A 93 -11.55 15.15 12.95
C LYS A 93 -12.28 14.27 13.98
N ASN A 94 -12.14 12.94 13.95
CA ASN A 94 -12.98 12.07 14.81
C ASN A 94 -12.18 11.17 15.77
N HIS A 95 -10.97 11.57 16.18
CA HIS A 95 -10.18 10.79 17.12
C HIS A 95 -9.91 11.56 18.42
N GLU A 96 -10.98 12.11 18.99
CA GLU A 96 -11.03 12.57 20.38
C GLU A 96 -12.39 12.19 20.96
N GLN A 97 -12.58 10.91 21.29
CA GLN A 97 -13.54 10.43 22.29
C GLN A 97 -13.12 9.04 22.76
#